data_AF-X0UHV9-F1
#
_entry.id   AF-X0UHV9-F1
#
_cell.length_a   1.000
_cell.length_b   1.000
_cell.length_c   1.000
_cell.angle_alpha   90.00
_cell.angle_beta   90.00
_cell.angle_gamma   90.00
#
_symmetry.space_group_name_H-M   'P 1'
#
loop_
_entity.id
_entity.type
_entity.pdbx_description
1 polymer ?
#
loop_
_entity_poly.entity_id
_entity_poly.type
_entity_poly.pdbx_seq_one_letter_code
_entity_poly.pdbx_strand_id
1 'polypeptide(L)' 'MVKKVLLISASTGSGHIRAAQAIESAFKRVAPAVEVRHIDALDYTPKLFAGMYAKSYIAMAKRMPALWGYLYSKSD' A
#
# COMPACT_ATOMS: atom_id res chain seq x y z
N MET A 1 11.20 26.67 -5.89
CA MET A 1 10.51 25.81 -4.90
C MET A 1 10.82 24.35 -5.20
N VAL A 2 11.15 23.56 -4.18
CA VAL A 2 11.36 22.10 -4.32
C VAL A 2 10.00 21.40 -4.44
N LYS A 3 9.83 20.53 -5.43
CA LYS A 3 8.62 19.69 -5.55
C LYS A 3 8.68 18.55 -4.54
N LYS A 4 7.55 18.24 -3.90
CA LYS A 4 7.43 17.16 -2.91
C LYS A 4 6.46 16.10 -3.40
N VAL A 5 6.81 14.84 -3.23
CA VAL A 5 6.01 13.67 -3.63
C VAL A 5 5.89 12.72 -2.45
N LEU A 6 4.66 12.30 -2.15
CA LEU A 6 4.38 11.28 -1.15
C LEU A 6 3.88 10.00 -1.85
N LEU A 7 4.61 8.91 -1.65
CA LEU A 7 4.20 7.57 -2.06
C LEU A 7 3.50 6.91 -0.89
N ILE A 8 2.28 6.41 -1.10
CA ILE A 8 1.50 5.72 -0.07
C ILE A 8 1.27 4.29 -0.53
N SER A 9 1.65 3.33 0.31
CA SER A 9 1.30 1.92 0.14
C SER A 9 0.42 1.44 1.29
N ALA A 10 -0.18 0.26 1.15
CA ALA A 10 -0.80 -0.48 2.25
C ALA A 10 -0.18 -1.89 2.29
N SER A 11 0.52 -2.23 3.37
CA SER A 11 1.20 -3.53 3.48
C SER A 11 0.24 -4.67 3.84
N THR A 12 -0.56 -5.10 2.88
CA THR A 12 -1.19 -6.43 2.86
C THR A 12 -0.32 -7.47 2.12
N GLY A 13 0.98 -7.17 1.95
CA GLY A 13 2.01 -7.98 1.29
C GLY A 13 3.26 -7.16 0.96
N SER A 14 4.38 -7.80 0.59
CA SER A 14 5.67 -7.11 0.34
C SER A 14 5.76 -6.40 -1.03
N GLY A 15 4.86 -6.68 -1.97
CA GLY A 15 4.89 -6.16 -3.33
C GLY A 15 4.70 -4.63 -3.41
N HIS A 16 3.75 -4.07 -2.65
CA HIS A 16 3.46 -2.64 -2.68
C HIS A 16 4.61 -1.80 -2.11
N ILE A 17 5.27 -2.28 -1.04
CA ILE A 17 6.48 -1.65 -0.49
C ILE A 17 7.59 -1.64 -1.56
N ARG A 18 7.86 -2.77 -2.21
CA ARG A 18 8.91 -2.86 -3.23
C ARG A 18 8.63 -1.95 -4.44
N ALA A 19 7.38 -1.86 -4.88
CA ALA A 19 6.99 -0.95 -5.95
C ALA A 19 7.26 0.52 -5.58
N ALA A 20 6.90 0.93 -4.36
CA ALA A 20 7.18 2.28 -3.87
C ALA A 20 8.68 2.57 -3.78
N GLN A 21 9.49 1.63 -3.29
CA GLN A 21 10.95 1.74 -3.25
C GLN A 21 11.58 1.87 -4.66
N ALA A 22 11.04 1.13 -5.64
CA ALA A 22 11.49 1.22 -7.02
C ALA A 22 11.20 2.61 -7.63
N ILE A 23 10.02 3.17 -7.34
CA ILE A 23 9.64 4.52 -7.75
C ILE A 23 10.53 5.57 -7.07
N GLU A 24 10.74 5.46 -5.75
CA GLU A 24 11.63 6.36 -5.00
C GLU A 24 13.06 6.34 -5.58
N SER A 25 13.56 5.14 -5.90
CA SER A 25 14.88 4.96 -6.55
C SER A 25 14.92 5.58 -7.95
N ALA A 26 13.82 5.51 -8.71
CA ALA A 26 13.73 6.16 -10.01
C ALA A 26 13.81 7.69 -9.87
N PHE A 27 13.07 8.29 -8.93
CA PHE A 27 13.15 9.73 -8.65
C PHE A 27 14.56 10.18 -8.28
N LYS A 28 15.26 9.43 -7.42
CA LYS A 28 16.66 9.71 -7.05
C LYS A 28 17.59 9.79 -8.28
N ARG A 29 17.29 9.02 -9.34
CA ARG A 29 18.07 9.01 -10.59
C ARG A 29 17.67 10.10 -11.57
N VAL A 30 16.37 10.29 -11.80
CA VAL A 30 15.87 11.16 -12.89
C VAL A 30 15.53 12.58 -12.46
N ALA A 31 15.29 12.79 -11.17
CA ALA A 31 14.86 14.06 -10.61
C ALA A 31 15.34 14.23 -9.15
N PRO A 32 16.67 14.30 -8.90
CA PRO A 32 17.25 14.34 -7.55
C PRO A 32 16.86 15.58 -6.74
N ALA A 33 16.39 16.65 -7.41
CA ALA A 33 15.87 17.84 -6.75
C ALA A 33 14.44 17.68 -6.20
N VAL A 34 13.77 16.55 -6.44
CA VAL A 34 12.44 16.25 -5.91
C VAL A 34 12.59 15.54 -4.56
N GLU A 35 11.89 16.04 -3.55
CA GLU A 35 11.79 15.37 -2.25
C GLU A 35 10.73 14.27 -2.34
N VAL A 36 11.14 13.01 -2.19
CA VAL A 36 10.23 11.86 -2.22
C VAL A 36 10.25 11.18 -0.86
N ARG A 37 9.05 10.88 -0.34
CA ARG A 37 8.87 10.09 0.87
C ARG A 37 7.91 8.95 0.59
N HIS A 38 8.23 7.78 1.12
CA HIS A 38 7.32 6.63 1.12
C HIS A 38 6.81 6.39 2.53
N ILE A 39 5.50 6.18 2.67
CA ILE A 39 4.86 5.74 3.90
C ILE A 39 3.95 4.53 3.66
N ASP A 40 3.84 3.68 4.67
CA ASP A 40 2.80 2.66 4.73
C ASP A 40 1.61 3.20 5.52
N ALA A 41 0.42 3.21 4.92
CA ALA A 41 -0.80 3.63 5.58
C ALA A 41 -1.09 2.80 6.84
N LEU A 42 -0.66 1.53 6.87
CA LEU A 42 -0.88 0.65 8.03
C LEU A 42 -0.02 1.05 9.24
N ASP A 43 1.12 1.73 9.05
CA ASP A 43 1.95 2.25 10.16
C ASP A 43 1.21 3.31 10.98
N TYR A 44 0.17 3.91 10.41
CA TYR A 44 -0.69 4.92 11.06
C TYR A 44 -1.96 4.30 11.68
N THR A 45 -2.03 2.97 11.76
CA THR A 45 -3.12 2.25 12.41
C THR A 45 -2.61 1.45 13.61
N PRO A 46 -3.47 1.07 14.58
CA PRO A 46 -3.06 0.19 15.66
C PRO A 46 -2.46 -1.12 15.10
N LYS A 47 -1.30 -1.57 15.63
CA LYS A 47 -0.60 -2.77 15.13
C LYS A 47 -1.48 -4.02 15.06
N LEU A 48 -2.41 -4.15 16.02
CA LEU A 48 -3.38 -5.25 16.03
C LEU A 48 -4.35 -5.16 14.84
N PHE A 49 -4.83 -3.96 14.52
CA PHE A 49 -5.69 -3.71 13.36
C PHE A 49 -4.94 -3.99 12.06
N ALA A 50 -3.73 -3.46 11.88
CA ALA A 50 -2.91 -3.70 10.70
C ALA A 50 -2.71 -5.20 10.43
N GLY A 51 -2.34 -5.96 11.47
CA GLY A 51 -2.14 -7.40 11.38
C GLY A 51 -3.43 -8.18 11.11
N MET A 52 -4.54 -7.83 11.75
CA MET A 52 -5.84 -8.46 11.51
C MET A 52 -6.35 -8.16 10.11
N TYR A 53 -6.34 -6.90 9.69
CA TYR A 53 -6.80 -6.45 8.38
C TYR A 53 -6.02 -7.14 7.25
N ALA A 54 -4.69 -7.18 7.34
CA ALA A 54 -3.88 -7.86 6.34
C ALA A 54 -4.21 -9.36 6.27
N LYS A 55 -4.33 -10.04 7.42
CA LYS A 55 -4.67 -11.47 7.46
C LYS A 55 -6.07 -11.75 6.94
N SER A 56 -7.08 -10.99 7.34
CA SER A 56 -8.47 -11.19 6.92
C SER A 56 -8.65 -10.87 5.44
N TYR A 57 -8.04 -9.79 4.94
CA TYR A 57 -8.04 -9.43 3.53
C TYR A 57 -7.41 -10.55 2.67
N ILE A 58 -6.19 -10.99 3.01
CA ILE A 58 -5.49 -12.04 2.25
C ILE A 58 -6.26 -13.38 2.32
N ALA A 59 -6.80 -13.74 3.49
CA ALA A 59 -7.56 -14.97 3.65
C ALA A 59 -8.84 -14.96 2.81
N MET A 60 -9.56 -13.83 2.79
CA MET A 60 -10.78 -13.67 2.01
C MET A 60 -10.50 -13.73 0.52
N ALA A 61 -9.48 -13.01 0.04
CA ALA A 61 -9.07 -13.03 -1.36
C ALA A 61 -8.64 -14.43 -1.83
N LYS A 62 -7.95 -15.20 -0.98
CA LYS A 62 -7.46 -16.55 -1.34
C LYS A 62 -8.49 -17.65 -1.21
N ARG A 63 -9.36 -17.59 -0.20
CA ARG A 63 -10.25 -18.72 0.17
C ARG A 63 -11.71 -18.48 -0.18
N MET A 64 -12.12 -17.23 -0.36
CA MET A 64 -13.52 -16.86 -0.59
C MET A 64 -13.68 -15.80 -1.70
N PRO A 65 -13.16 -16.06 -2.92
CA PRO A 65 -13.21 -15.08 -4.02
C PRO A 65 -14.64 -14.67 -4.41
N ALA A 66 -15.62 -15.58 -4.31
CA ALA A 66 -17.02 -15.27 -4.57
C ALA A 66 -17.62 -14.30 -3.52
N LEU A 67 -17.25 -14.44 -2.24
CA LEU A 67 -17.65 -13.50 -1.20
C LEU A 67 -16.98 -12.13 -1.41
N TRP A 68 -15.71 -12.13 -1.84
CA TRP A 68 -15.00 -10.89 -2.18
C TRP A 68 -15.70 -10.14 -3.31
N GLY A 69 -16.07 -10.83 -4.39
CA GLY A 69 -16.81 -10.25 -5.51
C GLY A 69 -18.17 -9.68 -5.09
N TYR A 70 -18.90 -10.39 -4.23
CA TYR A 70 -20.19 -9.90 -3.70
C TYR A 70 -20.02 -8.63 -2.85
N LEU A 71 -19.06 -8.59 -1.93
CA LEU A 71 -18.80 -7.40 -1.11
C LEU A 71 -18.41 -6.20 -1.98
N TYR A 72 -17.57 -6.41 -2.99
CA TYR A 72 -17.20 -5.37 -3.95
C TYR A 72 -18.44 -4.81 -4.67
N SER A 73 -19.35 -5.68 -5.14
CA SER A 73 -20.59 -5.27 -5.81
C SER A 73 -21.59 -4.52 -4.92
N LYS A 74 -21.44 -4.60 -3.59
CA LYS A 74 -22.31 -3.96 -2.60
C LYS A 74 -21.69 -2.68 -2.01
N SER A 75 -20.43 -2.40 -2.32
CA SER A 75 -19.69 -1.24 -1.80
C SER A 75 -19.78 0.00 -2.70
N ASP A 76 -20.51 -0.11 -3.82
CA ASP A 76 -20.86 0.94 -4.78
C ASP A 76 -22.36 1.29 -4.69
#